data_AF-A0A2E9WKD0-F1
#
_entry.id   AF-A0A2E9WKD0-F1
#
_cell.length_a   1.000
_cell.length_b   1.000
_cell.length_c   1.000
_cell.angle_alpha   90.00
_cell.angle_beta   90.00
_cell.angle_gamma   90.00
#
_symmetry.space_group_name_H-M   'P 1'
#
loop_
_entity.id
_entity.type
_entity.pdbx_description
1 polymer ?
#
loop_
_entity_poly.entity_id
_entity_poly.type
_entity_poly.pdbx_seq_one_letter_code
_entity_poly.pdbx_strand_id
1 'polypeptide(L)'
;MKYLFIILLTGCTINKQLYSDISPSNEIVISQKSNVSLLNRVRTNPGIYIEGSGETARVFTKGVTSINNQKEVLFILDGVKVGSYSKVVNILDPTKIKKIEILKNANDIAFYGFLGSGGVILIKTQ
;
A
#
# COMPACT_ATOMS: atom_id res chain seq x y z
N MET A 1 59.86 18.35 -12.92
CA MET A 1 58.47 18.75 -13.25
C MET A 1 57.56 17.53 -12.98
N LYS A 2 57.37 16.99 -11.76
CA LYS A 2 56.74 17.48 -10.52
C LYS A 2 55.32 18.01 -10.71
N TYR A 3 54.35 17.12 -10.94
CA TYR A 3 52.99 17.27 -10.42
C TYR A 3 52.43 15.92 -9.95
N LEU A 4 52.50 15.81 -8.63
CA LEU A 4 51.89 14.86 -7.73
C LEU A 4 50.39 15.18 -7.66
N PHE A 5 49.54 14.35 -8.26
CA PHE A 5 48.08 14.50 -8.20
C PHE A 5 47.54 13.64 -7.04
N ILE A 6 47.49 14.23 -5.84
CA ILE A 6 46.86 13.61 -4.67
C ILE A 6 45.37 13.96 -4.71
N ILE A 7 44.52 12.98 -5.04
CA ILE A 7 43.08 13.06 -4.84
C ILE A 7 42.79 12.60 -3.40
N LEU A 8 42.55 13.56 -2.51
CA LEU A 8 42.03 13.32 -1.17
C LEU A 8 40.55 12.93 -1.29
N LEU A 9 40.25 11.62 -1.16
CA LEU A 9 38.90 11.17 -0.84
C LEU A 9 38.61 11.47 0.64
N THR A 10 38.01 12.62 0.91
CA THR A 10 37.38 12.88 2.21
C THR A 10 36.07 12.10 2.27
N GLY A 11 36.07 11.03 3.08
CA GLY A 11 34.85 10.28 3.40
C GLY A 11 33.89 11.11 4.25
N CYS A 12 32.60 11.01 3.96
CA CYS A 12 31.55 11.36 4.91
C CYS A 12 31.02 10.07 5.56
N THR A 13 31.23 9.93 6.87
CA THR A 13 30.53 8.91 7.68
C THR A 13 29.19 9.48 8.14
N ILE A 14 28.09 8.76 7.90
CA ILE A 14 26.78 9.11 8.44
C ILE A 14 26.68 8.45 9.82
N ASN A 15 26.96 9.22 10.86
CA ASN A 15 26.81 8.81 12.26
C ASN A 15 25.39 9.20 12.71
N LYS A 16 24.40 8.32 12.51
CA LYS A 16 23.05 8.54 13.05
C LYS A 16 23.01 7.97 14.47
N GLN A 17 23.08 8.90 15.41
CA GLN A 17 23.03 8.68 16.86
C GLN A 17 21.97 7.63 17.24
N LEU A 18 22.41 6.63 18.00
CA LEU A 18 21.58 5.95 18.99
C LEU A 18 21.02 7.02 19.93
N TYR A 19 19.71 7.25 19.91
CA TYR A 19 19.01 7.99 20.96
C TYR A 19 18.33 6.95 21.85
N SER A 20 18.97 6.67 22.97
CA SER A 20 18.31 6.20 24.18
C SER A 20 17.38 7.32 24.64
N ASP A 21 16.11 7.03 24.89
CA ASP A 21 15.40 7.65 26.01
C ASP A 21 14.13 6.86 26.36
N ILE A 22 14.12 6.37 27.60
CA ILE A 22 12.97 5.79 28.28
C ILE A 22 12.33 6.92 29.09
N SER A 23 11.12 7.29 28.67
CA SER A 23 9.98 7.89 29.37
C SER A 23 10.16 8.58 30.75
N PRO A 24 9.51 9.74 30.91
CA PRO A 24 8.58 9.90 32.02
C PRO A 24 7.17 10.27 31.52
N SER A 25 6.23 9.35 31.77
CA SER A 25 4.80 9.57 32.04
C SER A 25 4.14 10.83 31.46
N ASN A 26 3.70 10.73 30.21
CA ASN A 26 2.33 11.08 29.86
C ASN A 26 1.77 9.86 29.14
N GLU A 27 0.98 9.04 29.84
CA GLU A 27 0.23 7.96 29.21
C GLU A 27 -0.80 8.58 28.26
N ILE A 28 -0.36 8.92 27.06
CA ILE A 28 -1.17 8.52 25.92
C ILE A 28 -0.82 7.05 25.75
N VAL A 29 -1.60 6.19 26.41
CA VAL A 29 -1.85 4.86 25.87
C VAL A 29 -2.41 5.10 24.48
N ILE A 30 -1.52 5.28 23.49
CA ILE A 30 -1.88 5.07 22.10
C ILE A 30 -2.11 3.57 22.08
N SER A 31 -3.36 3.21 22.39
CA SER A 31 -3.91 1.90 22.14
C SER A 31 -3.41 1.52 20.75
N GLN A 32 -2.52 0.53 20.69
CA GLN A 32 -1.81 0.11 19.49
C GLN A 32 -2.77 -0.59 18.53
N LYS A 33 -3.80 0.13 18.11
CA LYS A 33 -4.73 -0.20 17.05
C LYS A 33 -4.88 1.09 16.24
N SER A 34 -3.82 1.42 15.51
CA SER A 34 -3.87 2.54 14.57
C SER A 34 -5.08 2.31 13.66
N ASN A 35 -6.05 3.23 13.70
CA ASN A 35 -7.18 3.28 12.78
C ASN A 35 -6.62 3.72 11.41
N VAL A 36 -5.79 2.87 10.82
CA VAL A 36 -5.21 3.11 9.51
C VAL A 36 -6.30 2.77 8.52
N SER A 37 -6.87 3.80 7.91
CA SER A 37 -7.85 3.64 6.83
C SER A 37 -7.39 2.58 5.82
N LEU A 38 -8.33 1.75 5.34
CA LEU A 38 -8.08 0.76 4.30
C LEU A 38 -7.26 1.35 3.14
N LEU A 39 -7.57 2.59 2.76
CA LEU A 39 -6.89 3.30 1.68
C LEU A 39 -5.38 3.44 1.92
N ASN A 40 -4.97 3.75 3.16
CA ASN A 40 -3.57 3.91 3.51
C ASN A 40 -2.82 2.58 3.45
N ARG A 41 -3.45 1.47 3.84
CA ARG A 41 -2.84 0.15 3.74
C ARG A 41 -2.63 -0.26 2.30
N VAL A 42 -3.64 -0.07 1.46
CA VAL A 42 -3.57 -0.32 0.02
C VAL A 42 -2.51 0.57 -0.66
N ARG A 43 -2.36 1.83 -0.21
CA ARG A 43 -1.35 2.78 -0.73
C ARG A 43 0.08 2.32 -0.49
N THR A 44 0.36 1.64 0.63
CA THR A 44 1.71 1.16 0.96
C THR A 44 2.13 -0.03 0.11
N ASN A 45 1.21 -0.72 -0.57
CA ASN A 45 1.57 -1.83 -1.44
C ASN A 45 2.22 -1.33 -2.74
N PRO A 46 3.36 -1.93 -3.16
CA PRO A 46 4.05 -1.53 -4.38
C PRO A 46 3.16 -1.80 -5.61
N GLY A 47 3.33 -1.00 -6.66
CA GLY A 47 2.60 -1.16 -7.92
C GLY A 47 1.09 -0.90 -7.83
N ILE A 48 0.65 -0.17 -6.81
CA ILE A 48 -0.68 0.45 -6.72
C ILE A 48 -0.53 1.95 -6.85
N TYR A 49 -1.51 2.60 -7.46
CA TYR A 49 -1.74 4.03 -7.33
C TYR A 49 -3.22 4.28 -7.06
N ILE A 50 -3.49 5.41 -6.43
CA ILE A 50 -4.82 5.78 -5.98
C ILE A 50 -5.12 7.14 -6.57
N GLU A 51 -6.31 7.28 -7.14
CA GLU A 51 -6.86 8.57 -7.55
C GLU A 51 -7.93 9.00 -6.56
N GLY A 52 -7.95 10.29 -6.22
CA GLY A 52 -8.88 10.85 -5.25
C GLY A 52 -8.53 10.53 -3.79
N SER A 53 -9.49 10.75 -2.90
CA SER A 53 -9.33 10.65 -1.44
C SER A 53 -10.62 10.19 -0.78
N GLY A 54 -10.52 9.79 0.49
CA GLY A 54 -11.68 9.36 1.29
C GLY A 54 -12.38 8.13 0.72
N GLU A 55 -13.70 8.12 0.77
CA GLU A 55 -14.55 7.00 0.34
C GLU A 55 -14.71 6.90 -1.18
N THR A 56 -14.57 8.02 -1.89
CA THR A 56 -14.68 8.10 -3.35
C THR A 56 -13.36 7.81 -4.07
N ALA A 57 -12.33 7.40 -3.33
CA ALA A 57 -11.04 7.05 -3.91
C ALA A 57 -11.19 5.85 -4.86
N ARG A 58 -10.43 5.88 -5.95
CA ARG A 58 -10.35 4.78 -6.92
C ARG A 58 -8.96 4.18 -6.88
N VAL A 59 -8.88 2.86 -6.92
CA VAL A 59 -7.62 2.13 -6.77
C VAL A 59 -7.26 1.44 -8.08
N PHE A 60 -6.02 1.63 -8.50
CA PHE A 60 -5.51 1.11 -9.76
C PHE A 60 -4.15 0.44 -9.57
N THR A 61 -3.86 -0.56 -10.37
CA THR A 61 -2.53 -1.18 -10.46
C THR A 61 -1.68 -0.47 -11.50
N LYS A 62 -0.41 -0.24 -11.17
CA LYS A 62 0.59 0.23 -12.12
C LYS A 62 0.92 -0.88 -13.13
N GLY A 63 0.97 -0.56 -14.41
CA GLY A 63 1.47 -1.44 -15.47
C GLY A 63 0.47 -2.43 -16.07
N VAL A 64 -0.76 -2.56 -15.55
CA VAL A 64 -1.83 -3.38 -16.16
C VAL A 64 -3.02 -2.51 -16.58
N THR A 65 -2.73 -1.42 -17.29
CA THR A 65 -3.75 -0.49 -17.79
C THR A 65 -3.86 -0.56 -19.31
N SER A 66 -5.08 -0.43 -19.82
CA SER A 66 -5.29 -0.12 -21.23
C SER A 66 -5.06 1.37 -21.43
N ILE A 67 -4.30 1.74 -22.48
CA ILE A 67 -3.96 3.14 -22.83
C ILE A 67 -5.21 4.03 -22.89
N ASN A 68 -6.34 3.46 -23.34
CA ASN A 68 -7.58 4.20 -23.56
C ASN A 68 -8.68 3.88 -22.55
N ASN A 69 -8.52 2.84 -21.73
CA ASN A 69 -9.58 2.39 -20.82
C ASN A 69 -9.01 1.79 -19.54
N GLN A 70 -8.49 2.65 -18.68
CA GLN A 70 -8.01 2.30 -17.35
C GLN A 70 -9.15 1.67 -16.53
N LYS A 71 -8.87 0.50 -15.93
CA LYS A 71 -9.83 -0.22 -15.10
C LYS A 71 -9.41 -0.20 -13.65
N GLU A 72 -10.37 0.07 -12.77
CA GLU A 72 -10.18 -0.06 -11.34
C GLU A 72 -9.94 -1.53 -10.96
N VAL A 73 -9.22 -1.75 -9.86
CA VAL A 73 -9.06 -3.08 -9.28
C VAL A 73 -10.41 -3.61 -8.76
N LEU A 74 -10.60 -4.92 -8.87
CA LEU A 74 -11.72 -5.61 -8.24
C LEU A 74 -11.36 -5.96 -6.79
N PHE A 75 -12.15 -5.49 -5.85
CA PHE A 75 -12.03 -5.90 -4.46
C PHE A 75 -12.89 -7.11 -4.13
N ILE A 76 -12.28 -8.04 -3.40
CA ILE A 76 -12.91 -9.26 -2.92
C ILE A 76 -12.71 -9.34 -1.41
N LEU A 77 -13.82 -9.39 -0.68
CA LEU A 77 -13.84 -9.50 0.76
C LEU A 77 -14.21 -10.92 1.14
N ASP A 78 -13.30 -11.64 1.78
CA ASP A 78 -13.49 -13.01 2.26
C ASP A 78 -13.93 -14.03 1.19
N GLY A 79 -13.69 -13.72 -0.08
CA GLY A 79 -14.09 -14.54 -1.24
C GLY A 79 -15.33 -14.02 -1.95
N VAL A 80 -16.01 -13.04 -1.39
CA VAL A 80 -17.18 -12.37 -1.99
C VAL A 80 -16.72 -11.17 -2.82
N LYS A 81 -17.19 -11.08 -4.07
CA LYS A 81 -16.89 -9.95 -4.97
C LYS A 81 -17.68 -8.72 -4.51
N VAL A 82 -16.97 -7.66 -4.11
CA VAL A 82 -17.59 -6.41 -3.64
C VAL A 82 -17.63 -5.35 -4.75
N GLY A 83 -16.62 -5.33 -5.63
CA GLY A 83 -16.51 -4.35 -6.71
C GLY A 83 -15.43 -3.32 -6.42
N SER A 84 -15.77 -2.03 -6.51
CA SER A 84 -14.87 -0.90 -6.31
C SER A 84 -14.53 -0.60 -4.84
N TYR A 85 -13.51 0.22 -4.63
CA TYR A 85 -13.07 0.64 -3.29
C TYR A 85 -14.20 1.27 -2.46
N SER A 86 -15.00 2.16 -3.07
CA SER A 86 -16.10 2.85 -2.39
C SER A 86 -17.14 1.92 -1.80
N LYS A 87 -17.32 0.72 -2.34
CA LYS A 87 -18.25 -0.27 -1.78
C LYS A 87 -17.65 -0.97 -0.57
N VAL A 88 -16.37 -1.32 -0.64
CA VAL A 88 -15.65 -2.02 0.43
C VAL A 88 -15.50 -1.16 1.67
N VAL A 89 -15.11 0.11 1.50
CA VAL A 89 -14.85 1.01 2.64
C VAL A 89 -16.09 1.22 3.52
N ASN A 90 -17.30 1.12 2.93
CA ASN A 90 -18.56 1.26 3.65
C ASN A 90 -18.97 0.01 4.45
N ILE A 91 -18.49 -1.17 4.07
CA ILE A 91 -18.89 -2.45 4.69
C ILE A 91 -17.80 -3.03 5.60
N LEU A 92 -16.55 -2.61 5.42
CA LEU A 92 -15.39 -3.20 6.07
C LEU A 92 -14.85 -2.30 7.17
N ASP A 93 -14.85 -2.82 8.40
CA ASP A 93 -14.11 -2.21 9.51
C ASP A 93 -12.59 -2.39 9.28
N PRO A 94 -11.80 -1.29 9.20
CA PRO A 94 -10.35 -1.36 9.01
C PRO A 94 -9.65 -2.22 10.07
N THR A 95 -10.23 -2.30 11.26
CA THR A 95 -9.63 -2.99 12.40
C THR A 95 -9.81 -4.50 12.39
N LYS A 96 -10.68 -5.03 11.52
CA LYS A 96 -10.92 -6.48 11.35
C LYS A 96 -10.08 -7.09 10.23
N ILE A 97 -9.30 -6.28 9.52
CA ILE A 97 -8.57 -6.77 8.36
C ILE A 97 -7.31 -7.51 8.80
N LYS A 98 -7.31 -8.82 8.56
CA LYS A 98 -6.17 -9.70 8.84
C LYS A 98 -5.11 -9.63 7.75
N LYS A 99 -5.51 -9.69 6.48
CA LYS A 99 -4.58 -9.75 5.34
C LYS A 99 -5.14 -9.00 4.13
N ILE A 100 -4.24 -8.33 3.41
CA ILE A 100 -4.49 -7.79 2.07
C ILE A 100 -3.51 -8.45 1.12
N GLU A 101 -4.01 -8.99 0.02
CA GLU A 101 -3.23 -9.64 -1.02
C GLU A 101 -3.63 -9.07 -2.37
N ILE A 102 -2.64 -8.83 -3.24
CA ILE A 102 -2.85 -8.15 -4.52
C ILE A 102 -2.42 -9.08 -5.64
N LEU A 103 -3.36 -9.39 -6.51
CA LEU A 103 -3.16 -10.22 -7.68
C LEU A 103 -2.98 -9.32 -8.90
N LYS A 104 -1.83 -9.47 -9.57
CA LYS A 104 -1.45 -8.66 -10.74
C LYS A 104 -1.13 -9.50 -11.97
N ASN A 105 -0.82 -10.78 -11.77
CA ASN A 105 -0.43 -11.65 -12.85
C ASN A 105 -1.68 -12.16 -13.58
N ALA A 106 -1.55 -12.37 -14.89
CA ALA A 106 -2.66 -12.84 -15.72
C ALA A 106 -3.26 -14.16 -15.21
N ASN A 107 -2.43 -15.10 -14.74
CA ASN A 107 -2.87 -16.40 -14.24
C ASN A 107 -3.75 -16.28 -12.99
N ASP A 108 -3.36 -15.41 -12.06
CA ASP A 108 -4.11 -15.20 -10.81
C ASP A 108 -5.42 -14.44 -11.07
N ILE A 109 -5.39 -13.51 -12.03
CA ILE A 109 -6.53 -12.67 -12.40
C ILE A 109 -7.55 -13.44 -13.26
N ALA A 110 -7.12 -14.42 -14.06
CA ALA A 110 -7.98 -15.15 -14.99
C ALA A 110 -9.24 -15.74 -14.33
N PHE A 111 -9.10 -16.20 -13.08
CA PHE A 111 -10.21 -16.73 -12.27
C PHE A 111 -11.31 -15.69 -11.97
N TYR A 112 -10.99 -14.40 -12.05
CA TYR A 112 -11.90 -13.29 -11.74
C TYR A 112 -12.48 -12.61 -12.99
N GLY A 113 -12.05 -13.03 -14.19
CA GLY A 113 -12.60 -12.60 -15.48
C GLY A 113 -12.38 -11.12 -15.79
N PHE A 114 -13.25 -10.56 -16.64
CA PHE A 114 -13.11 -9.19 -17.16
C PHE A 114 -13.13 -8.10 -16.08
N LEU A 115 -13.84 -8.34 -14.97
CA LEU A 115 -13.90 -7.41 -13.83
C LEU A 115 -12.57 -7.32 -13.10
N GLY A 116 -11.81 -8.42 -13.04
CA GLY A 116 -10.48 -8.45 -12.44
C GLY A 116 -9.37 -7.98 -13.37
N SER A 117 -9.65 -7.65 -14.63
CA SER A 117 -8.60 -7.36 -15.62
C SER A 117 -7.78 -6.10 -15.32
N GLY A 118 -8.25 -5.25 -14.41
CA GLY A 118 -7.50 -4.12 -13.85
C GLY A 118 -6.72 -4.46 -12.57
N GLY A 119 -6.60 -5.75 -12.23
CA GLY A 119 -6.05 -6.25 -10.96
C GLY A 119 -7.14 -6.67 -9.96
N VAL A 120 -6.76 -7.50 -8.99
CA VAL A 120 -7.67 -7.96 -7.91
C VAL A 120 -7.00 -7.74 -6.56
N ILE A 121 -7.75 -7.20 -5.61
CA ILE A 121 -7.32 -7.06 -4.21
C ILE A 121 -8.20 -7.96 -3.34
N LEU A 122 -7.56 -8.97 -2.76
CA LEU A 122 -8.17 -9.88 -1.80
C LEU A 122 -7.99 -9.32 -0.39
N ILE A 123 -9.08 -9.23 0.33
CA ILE A 123 -9.12 -8.83 1.73
C ILE A 123 -9.64 -10.01 2.53
N LYS A 124 -8.91 -10.37 3.58
CA LYS A 124 -9.33 -11.38 4.55
C LYS A 124 -9.51 -10.74 5.91
N THR A 125 -10.63 -11.03 6.57
CA THR A 125 -10.88 -10.60 7.95
C THR A 125 -10.52 -11.67 8.97
N GLN A 126 -10.45 -11.27 10.24
CA GLN A 126 -10.30 -12.14 11.40
C GLN A 126 -11.63 -12.33 12.13
#